data_AF-A0A382NWB8-F1
#
_entry.id   AF-A0A382NWB8-F1
#
_cell.length_a   1.000
_cell.length_b   1.000
_cell.length_c   1.000
_cell.angle_alpha   90.00
_cell.angle_beta   90.00
_cell.angle_gamma   90.00
#
_symmetry.space_group_name_H-M   'P 1'
#
loop_
_entity.id
_entity.type
_entity.pdbx_description
1 polymer ?
#
loop_
_entity_poly.entity_id
_entity_poly.type
_entity_poly.pdbx_seq_one_letter_code
_entity_poly.pdbx_strand_id
1 'polypeptide(L)'
;MRRSLALALLLMLFSGPELAAQLIDDTLVPSGRLRLQMFPAHTRWESRFGITESGITLREDLGSDLTSSTPETLFPGANALVSAIEELSPQGWEGATYTPILGETIGRITQDVTRVNLGGHIGVFDWLTIGGTLPLVRTRTNVDPGFRPDTLGGNLGLNPTSTDASGVSLFLVEVKNAEVAARQNASQACSASPSNASCTSAQALLARATSFFDSAEKAYSASPFFPIQGSGAATILTQATTELDADLLAAGLAGISIPMVFASQ
;
A
#
# COMPACT_ATOMS: atom_id res chain seq x y z
N MET A 1 62.55 -3.65 -40.78
CA MET A 1 61.93 -4.97 -41.04
C MET A 1 61.06 -5.52 -39.89
N ARG A 2 61.29 -5.20 -38.61
CA ARG A 2 60.45 -5.68 -37.48
C ARG A 2 59.03 -5.08 -37.38
N ARG A 3 58.77 -3.91 -37.94
CA ARG A 3 57.45 -3.25 -37.88
C ARG A 3 56.41 -3.82 -38.88
N SER A 4 56.87 -4.40 -39.98
CA SER A 4 55.99 -4.98 -41.01
C SER A 4 55.42 -6.34 -40.59
N LEU A 5 56.13 -7.07 -39.72
CA LEU A 5 55.72 -8.40 -39.26
C LEU A 5 54.58 -8.33 -38.22
N ALA A 6 54.59 -7.30 -37.37
CA ALA A 6 53.54 -7.09 -36.37
C ALA A 6 52.19 -6.69 -37.02
N LEU A 7 52.24 -5.91 -38.11
CA LEU A 7 51.03 -5.52 -38.85
C LEU A 7 50.43 -6.70 -39.63
N ALA A 8 51.27 -7.57 -40.19
CA ALA A 8 50.83 -8.79 -40.88
C ALA A 8 50.21 -9.82 -39.93
N LEU A 9 50.74 -9.95 -38.70
CA LEU A 9 50.19 -10.83 -37.68
C LEU A 9 48.83 -10.33 -37.15
N LEU A 10 48.66 -9.00 -37.03
CA LEU A 10 47.40 -8.39 -36.63
C LEU A 10 46.30 -8.56 -37.70
N LEU A 11 46.67 -8.52 -38.98
CA LEU A 11 45.74 -8.74 -40.10
C LEU A 11 45.32 -10.21 -40.25
N MET A 12 46.19 -11.19 -39.92
CA MET A 12 45.81 -12.60 -39.88
C MET A 12 44.91 -12.97 -38.69
N LEU A 13 44.90 -12.18 -37.61
CA LEU A 13 43.98 -12.38 -36.48
C LEU A 13 42.56 -11.89 -36.78
N PHE A 14 42.38 -11.04 -37.81
CA PHE A 14 41.08 -10.56 -38.28
C PHE A 14 40.53 -11.34 -39.48
N SER A 15 41.31 -12.23 -40.11
CA SER A 15 40.78 -13.24 -41.02
C SER A 15 40.16 -14.38 -40.21
N GLY A 16 39.09 -14.06 -39.48
CA GLY A 16 38.18 -15.10 -39.00
C GLY A 16 37.59 -15.84 -40.21
N PRO A 17 37.23 -17.13 -40.09
CA PRO A 17 36.46 -17.78 -41.13
C PRO A 17 35.25 -16.89 -41.44
N GLU A 18 34.93 -16.68 -42.72
CA GLU A 18 33.67 -16.07 -43.10
C GLU A 18 32.58 -16.81 -42.33
N LEU A 19 31.96 -16.13 -41.37
CA LEU A 19 30.65 -16.51 -40.87
C LEU A 19 29.70 -16.26 -42.03
N ALA A 20 29.72 -17.17 -43.00
CA ALA A 20 28.61 -17.32 -43.93
C ALA A 20 27.41 -17.54 -43.03
N ALA A 21 26.55 -16.52 -42.93
CA ALA A 21 25.19 -16.71 -42.49
C ALA A 21 24.57 -17.66 -43.53
N GLN A 22 24.75 -18.97 -43.32
CA GLN A 22 24.06 -19.98 -44.10
C GLN A 22 22.62 -19.92 -43.62
N LEU A 23 21.82 -19.12 -44.32
CA LEU A 23 20.38 -19.28 -44.30
C LEU A 23 20.10 -20.62 -44.99
N ILE A 24 20.18 -21.70 -44.22
CA ILE A 24 19.68 -23.00 -44.64
C ILE A 24 18.15 -22.85 -44.63
N ASP A 25 17.59 -22.38 -45.74
CA ASP A 25 16.15 -22.49 -46.02
C ASP A 25 15.84 -23.92 -46.48
N ASP A 26 16.24 -24.90 -45.68
CA ASP A 26 15.74 -26.27 -45.82
C ASP A 26 14.60 -26.39 -44.82
N THR A 27 13.39 -26.09 -45.29
CA THR A 27 12.14 -26.32 -44.56
C THR A 27 11.99 -27.79 -44.13
N LEU A 28 12.72 -28.70 -44.79
CA LEU A 28 12.82 -30.13 -44.49
C LEU A 28 14.22 -30.52 -44.00
N VAL A 29 14.31 -31.33 -42.96
CA VAL A 29 15.56 -31.96 -42.53
C VAL A 29 15.82 -33.18 -43.43
N PRO A 30 16.99 -33.29 -44.09
CA PRO A 30 17.32 -34.44 -44.93
C PRO A 30 17.25 -35.77 -44.17
N SER A 31 16.96 -36.86 -44.88
CA SER A 31 16.82 -38.19 -44.27
C SER A 31 18.05 -38.59 -43.43
N GLY A 32 17.79 -39.14 -42.24
CA GLY A 32 18.83 -39.57 -41.30
C GLY A 32 19.53 -38.44 -40.55
N ARG A 33 19.12 -37.17 -40.71
CA ARG A 33 19.69 -36.03 -39.98
C ARG A 33 18.79 -35.58 -38.84
N LEU A 34 19.43 -35.09 -37.78
CA LEU A 34 18.79 -34.41 -36.65
C LEU A 34 19.17 -32.93 -36.69
N ARG A 35 18.17 -32.06 -36.63
CA ARG A 35 18.35 -30.61 -36.47
C ARG A 35 17.89 -30.21 -35.08
N LEU A 36 18.81 -29.65 -34.30
CA LEU A 36 18.53 -29.02 -33.01
C LEU A 36 18.49 -27.51 -33.20
N GLN A 37 17.49 -26.85 -32.63
CA GLN A 37 17.31 -25.41 -32.75
C GLN A 37 17.03 -24.79 -31.37
N MET A 38 17.52 -23.57 -31.17
CA MET A 38 17.25 -22.78 -29.98
C MET A 38 16.90 -21.35 -30.40
N PHE A 39 15.68 -20.91 -30.09
CA PHE A 39 15.20 -19.58 -30.41
C PHE A 39 14.86 -18.81 -29.12
N PRO A 40 15.82 -18.06 -28.56
CA PRO A 40 15.55 -17.17 -27.43
C PRO A 40 14.84 -15.90 -27.91
N ALA A 41 13.76 -15.54 -27.23
CA ALA A 41 13.06 -14.28 -27.37
C ALA A 41 12.96 -13.61 -25.99
N HIS A 42 13.32 -12.34 -25.92
CA HIS A 42 13.22 -11.52 -24.71
C HIS A 42 12.28 -10.36 -24.99
N THR A 43 11.26 -10.20 -24.15
CA THR A 43 10.30 -9.09 -24.24
C THR A 43 10.24 -8.41 -22.89
N ARG A 44 10.40 -7.09 -22.88
CA ARG A 44 10.29 -6.23 -21.70
C ARG A 44 9.29 -5.13 -21.96
N TRP A 45 8.43 -4.85 -20.98
CA TRP A 45 7.51 -3.72 -21.04
C TRP A 45 7.26 -3.14 -19.65
N GLU A 46 6.91 -1.86 -19.63
CA GLU A 46 6.59 -1.08 -18.43
C GLU A 46 5.18 -0.45 -18.51
N SER A 47 4.45 -0.73 -19.59
CA SER A 47 3.13 -0.18 -19.86
C SER A 47 2.17 -1.25 -20.39
N ARG A 48 0.88 -1.13 -20.09
CA ARG A 48 -0.22 -1.93 -20.64
C ARG A 48 -1.24 -1.04 -21.36
N PHE A 49 -2.15 -1.66 -22.10
CA PHE A 49 -3.35 -0.97 -22.56
C PHE A 49 -4.42 -1.08 -21.46
N GLY A 50 -4.77 0.06 -20.87
CA GLY A 50 -5.86 0.19 -19.91
C GLY A 50 -7.12 0.74 -20.58
N ILE A 51 -8.25 0.60 -19.91
CA ILE A 51 -9.51 1.22 -20.30
C ILE A 51 -9.79 2.33 -19.28
N THR A 52 -9.88 3.57 -19.74
CA THR A 52 -10.24 4.70 -18.88
C THR A 52 -11.69 4.61 -18.41
N GLU A 53 -12.09 5.38 -17.40
CA GLU A 53 -13.50 5.48 -16.97
C GLU A 53 -14.44 5.88 -18.12
N SER A 54 -13.93 6.57 -19.13
CA SER A 54 -14.63 6.94 -20.37
C SER A 54 -14.69 5.84 -21.44
N GLY A 55 -14.17 4.64 -21.14
CA GLY A 55 -14.19 3.49 -22.05
C GLY A 55 -13.14 3.54 -23.16
N ILE A 56 -12.21 4.50 -23.12
CA ILE A 56 -11.18 4.68 -24.16
C ILE A 56 -9.97 3.81 -23.81
N THR A 57 -9.47 3.06 -24.79
CA THR A 57 -8.22 2.31 -24.65
C THR A 57 -7.05 3.28 -24.72
N LEU A 58 -6.32 3.44 -23.62
CA LEU A 58 -5.10 4.23 -23.55
C LEU A 58 -3.94 3.36 -23.08
N ARG A 59 -2.73 3.71 -23.49
CA ARG A 59 -1.51 3.15 -22.91
C ARG A 59 -1.29 3.77 -21.52
N GLU A 60 -1.18 2.93 -20.51
CA GLU A 60 -0.89 3.32 -19.11
C GLU A 60 0.32 2.54 -18.58
N ASP A 61 1.01 3.08 -17.59
CA ASP A 61 2.12 2.40 -16.92
C ASP A 61 1.61 1.20 -16.12
N LEU A 62 2.39 0.11 -16.04
CA LEU A 62 2.01 -1.08 -15.29
C LEU A 62 1.80 -0.81 -13.79
N GLY A 63 2.47 0.22 -13.26
CA GLY A 63 2.36 0.64 -11.87
C GLY A 63 1.41 1.81 -11.63
N SER A 64 0.55 2.17 -12.59
CA SER A 64 -0.45 3.24 -12.42
C SER A 64 -1.34 2.99 -11.19
N ASP A 65 -1.76 1.74 -10.98
CA ASP A 65 -2.58 1.31 -9.83
C ASP A 65 -1.90 1.52 -8.47
N LEU A 66 -0.57 1.67 -8.45
CA LEU A 66 0.25 1.88 -7.24
C LEU A 66 0.82 3.32 -7.16
N THR A 67 0.46 4.17 -8.11
CA THR A 67 0.92 5.56 -8.19
C THR A 67 -0.26 6.48 -7.91
N SER A 68 -0.31 7.04 -6.71
CA SER A 68 -1.41 7.91 -6.28
C SER A 68 -0.90 9.12 -5.50
N SER A 69 -1.53 10.27 -5.75
CA SER A 69 -1.39 11.51 -4.96
C SER A 69 -2.27 11.52 -3.70
N THR A 70 -3.14 10.52 -3.54
CA THR A 70 -3.95 10.27 -2.34
C THR A 70 -3.71 8.83 -1.86
N PRO A 71 -2.45 8.47 -1.52
CA PRO A 71 -2.06 7.10 -1.25
C PRO A 71 -2.79 6.50 -0.06
N GLU A 72 -3.26 7.30 0.89
CA GLU A 72 -4.11 6.85 1.99
C GLU A 72 -5.35 6.07 1.51
N THR A 73 -5.90 6.39 0.33
CA THR A 73 -7.05 5.68 -0.25
C THR A 73 -6.72 4.29 -0.78
N LEU A 74 -5.43 3.99 -1.02
CA LEU A 74 -4.96 2.69 -1.48
C LEU A 74 -4.95 1.64 -0.35
N PHE A 75 -5.02 2.08 0.91
CA PHE A 75 -4.93 1.19 2.06
C PHE A 75 -6.31 0.86 2.63
N PRO A 76 -6.51 -0.36 3.13
CA PRO A 76 -7.78 -0.76 3.71
C PRO A 76 -8.13 0.12 4.91
N GLY A 77 -9.42 0.46 5.03
CA GLY A 77 -9.97 1.16 6.19
C GLY A 77 -9.68 2.66 6.28
N ALA A 78 -9.18 3.29 5.22
CA ALA A 78 -9.01 4.74 5.15
C ALA A 78 -10.31 5.52 5.46
N ASN A 79 -11.43 5.12 4.84
CA ASN A 79 -12.73 5.74 5.12
C ASN A 79 -13.20 5.50 6.57
N ALA A 80 -12.92 4.31 7.12
CA ALA A 80 -13.27 3.98 8.48
C ALA A 80 -12.46 4.82 9.50
N LEU A 81 -11.19 5.10 9.20
CA LEU A 81 -10.35 6.01 9.99
C LEU A 81 -10.91 7.43 9.96
N VAL A 82 -11.23 7.95 8.77
CA VAL A 82 -11.79 9.32 8.63
C VAL A 82 -13.08 9.45 9.44
N SER A 83 -14.03 8.52 9.26
CA SER A 83 -15.29 8.55 10.01
C SER A 83 -15.06 8.44 11.53
N ALA A 84 -14.14 7.60 11.99
CA ALA A 84 -13.86 7.46 13.41
C ALA A 84 -13.21 8.72 14.02
N ILE A 85 -12.34 9.40 13.27
CA ILE A 85 -11.74 10.69 13.69
C ILE A 85 -12.79 11.79 13.77
N GLU A 86 -13.73 11.82 12.83
CA GLU A 86 -14.85 12.77 12.84
C GLU A 86 -15.82 12.49 14.00
N GLU A 87 -16.12 11.22 14.27
CA GLU A 87 -16.95 10.77 15.40
C GLU A 87 -16.33 11.13 16.77
N LEU A 88 -14.99 11.12 16.88
CA LEU A 88 -14.26 11.52 18.09
C LEU A 88 -14.39 13.01 18.43
N SER A 89 -14.57 13.87 17.44
CA SER A 89 -14.66 15.31 17.64
C SER A 89 -15.75 15.96 16.78
N PRO A 90 -17.04 15.72 17.08
CA PRO A 90 -18.15 16.22 16.25
C PRO A 90 -18.22 17.75 16.14
N GLN A 91 -17.65 18.48 17.11
CA GLN A 91 -17.67 19.94 17.20
C GLN A 91 -16.36 20.60 16.73
N GLY A 92 -15.25 19.84 16.70
CA GLY A 92 -13.93 20.38 16.37
C GLY A 92 -13.67 20.56 14.88
N TRP A 93 -14.54 20.02 14.03
CA TRP A 93 -14.51 20.21 12.59
C TRP A 93 -15.65 21.16 12.22
N GLU A 94 -15.38 22.46 12.04
CA GLU A 94 -16.35 23.54 11.80
C GLU A 94 -17.17 23.38 10.49
N GLY A 95 -17.90 22.27 10.32
CA GLY A 95 -18.55 21.88 9.08
C GLY A 95 -17.59 21.40 7.98
N ALA A 96 -16.29 21.26 8.28
CA ALA A 96 -15.28 20.73 7.36
C ALA A 96 -15.08 19.23 7.58
N THR A 97 -14.90 18.46 6.50
CA THR A 97 -14.53 17.04 6.56
C THR A 97 -13.04 16.91 6.86
N TYR A 98 -12.66 15.92 7.68
CA TYR A 98 -11.24 15.62 7.90
C TYR A 98 -10.62 15.07 6.60
N THR A 99 -9.62 15.79 6.07
CA THR A 99 -8.87 15.35 4.89
C THR A 99 -7.56 14.69 5.32
N PRO A 100 -7.43 13.36 5.20
CA PRO A 100 -6.16 12.68 5.44
C PRO A 100 -5.14 13.03 4.36
N ILE A 101 -3.90 13.34 4.76
CA ILE A 101 -2.80 13.69 3.86
C ILE A 101 -1.57 12.89 4.31
N LEU A 102 -1.15 11.92 3.50
CA LEU A 102 0.02 11.09 3.77
C LEU A 102 1.22 11.48 2.86
N GLY A 103 0.96 11.86 1.61
CA GLY A 103 1.97 12.23 0.62
C GLY A 103 1.68 11.64 -0.74
N GLU A 104 2.70 11.16 -1.45
CA GLU A 104 2.56 10.52 -2.77
C GLU A 104 3.19 9.12 -2.78
N THR A 105 2.57 8.21 -3.52
CA THR A 105 3.15 6.90 -3.86
C THR A 105 3.51 6.86 -5.33
N ILE A 106 4.61 6.20 -5.64
CA ILE A 106 5.08 5.98 -7.01
C ILE A 106 5.37 4.49 -7.15
N GLY A 107 4.55 3.78 -7.91
CA GLY A 107 4.77 2.37 -8.21
C GLY A 107 5.41 2.22 -9.59
N ARG A 108 6.64 1.69 -9.66
CA ARG A 108 7.27 1.34 -10.93
C ARG A 108 7.27 -0.17 -11.10
N ILE A 109 6.55 -0.65 -12.12
CA ILE A 109 6.49 -2.08 -12.44
C ILE A 109 7.10 -2.30 -13.82
N THR A 110 8.05 -3.23 -13.89
CA THR A 110 8.63 -3.73 -15.15
C THR A 110 8.38 -5.23 -15.26
N GLN A 111 7.87 -5.67 -16.40
CA GLN A 111 7.68 -7.09 -16.72
C GLN A 111 8.67 -7.54 -17.78
N ASP A 112 9.38 -8.63 -17.48
CA ASP A 112 10.35 -9.27 -18.36
C ASP A 112 9.90 -10.71 -18.63
N VAL A 113 9.76 -11.09 -19.89
CA VAL A 113 9.48 -12.46 -20.32
C VAL A 113 10.59 -12.94 -21.24
N THR A 114 11.26 -14.01 -20.82
CA THR A 114 12.23 -14.74 -21.63
C THR A 114 11.61 -16.06 -22.06
N ARG A 115 11.50 -16.29 -23.36
CA ARG A 115 11.07 -17.57 -23.94
C ARG A 115 12.23 -18.17 -24.72
N VAL A 116 12.59 -19.40 -24.41
CA VAL A 116 13.57 -20.18 -25.16
C VAL A 116 12.85 -21.37 -25.77
N ASN A 117 12.62 -21.35 -27.08
CA ASN A 117 12.03 -22.50 -27.77
C ASN A 117 13.15 -23.45 -28.18
N LEU A 118 13.16 -24.66 -27.60
CA LEU A 118 14.08 -25.73 -27.95
C LEU A 118 13.39 -26.66 -28.96
N GLY A 119 13.89 -26.68 -30.20
CA GLY A 119 13.36 -27.51 -31.28
C GLY A 119 14.25 -28.72 -31.56
N GLY A 120 13.63 -29.89 -31.77
CA GLY A 120 14.30 -31.08 -32.27
C GLY A 120 13.53 -31.65 -33.45
N HIS A 121 14.19 -31.75 -34.61
CA HIS A 121 13.59 -32.20 -35.87
C HIS A 121 14.42 -33.31 -36.50
N ILE A 122 13.81 -34.45 -36.79
CA ILE A 122 14.43 -35.60 -37.46
C ILE A 122 13.88 -35.74 -38.88
N GLY A 123 14.78 -35.81 -39.86
CA GLY A 123 14.44 -36.16 -41.23
C GLY A 123 14.22 -37.67 -41.34
N VAL A 124 12.98 -38.10 -41.53
CA VAL A 124 12.64 -39.51 -41.75
C VAL A 124 12.87 -39.87 -43.21
N PHE A 125 12.41 -39.00 -44.12
CA PHE A 125 12.65 -39.07 -45.57
C PHE A 125 13.03 -37.69 -46.10
N ASP A 126 13.57 -37.61 -47.31
CA ASP A 126 13.90 -36.32 -47.94
C ASP A 126 12.67 -35.42 -48.18
N TRP A 127 11.47 -35.97 -48.02
CA TRP A 127 10.19 -35.27 -48.09
C TRP A 127 9.44 -35.21 -46.73
N LEU A 128 9.95 -35.83 -45.66
CA LEU A 128 9.27 -35.93 -44.36
C LEU A 128 10.21 -35.64 -43.19
N THR A 129 9.86 -34.60 -42.43
CA THR A 129 10.50 -34.25 -41.15
C THR A 129 9.49 -34.36 -40.02
N ILE A 130 9.87 -35.02 -38.93
CA ILE A 130 9.10 -35.05 -37.69
C ILE A 130 9.87 -34.26 -36.65
N GLY A 131 9.22 -33.35 -35.94
CA GLY A 131 9.88 -32.63 -34.87
C GLY A 131 8.91 -32.08 -33.85
N GLY A 132 9.47 -31.66 -32.72
CA GLY A 132 8.74 -31.04 -31.64
C GLY A 132 9.52 -29.84 -31.11
N THR A 133 8.78 -28.91 -30.49
CA THR A 133 9.36 -27.74 -29.83
C THR A 133 8.92 -27.71 -28.37
N LEU A 134 9.86 -27.46 -27.48
CA LEU A 134 9.64 -27.29 -26.05
C LEU A 134 9.89 -25.82 -25.67
N PRO A 135 8.84 -25.05 -25.34
CA PRO A 135 9.01 -23.68 -24.90
C PRO A 135 9.40 -23.64 -23.42
N LEU A 136 10.59 -23.12 -23.12
CA LEU A 136 10.99 -22.77 -21.76
C LEU A 136 10.70 -21.28 -21.53
N VAL A 137 9.72 -20.97 -20.68
CA VAL A 137 9.33 -19.59 -20.38
C VAL A 137 9.75 -19.23 -18.96
N ARG A 138 10.47 -18.12 -18.82
CA ARG A 138 10.79 -17.48 -17.54
C ARG A 138 10.20 -16.08 -17.54
N THR A 139 9.31 -15.83 -16.59
CA THR A 139 8.72 -14.51 -16.34
C THR A 139 9.35 -13.92 -15.08
N ARG A 140 9.67 -12.63 -15.14
CA ARG A 140 10.13 -11.85 -13.99
C ARG A 140 9.33 -10.55 -13.95
N THR A 141 8.79 -10.24 -12.78
CA THR A 141 8.17 -8.94 -12.49
C THR A 141 9.06 -8.25 -11.49
N ASN A 142 9.53 -7.05 -11.82
CA ASN A 142 10.25 -6.18 -10.90
C ASN A 142 9.28 -5.08 -10.46
N VAL A 143 9.09 -4.94 -9.15
CA VAL A 143 8.27 -3.90 -8.53
C VAL A 143 9.20 -3.04 -7.69
N ASP A 144 9.21 -1.75 -7.96
CA ASP A 144 9.98 -0.74 -7.25
C ASP A 144 9.00 0.32 -6.71
N PRO A 145 8.53 0.15 -5.45
CA PRO A 145 7.64 1.10 -4.81
C PRO A 145 8.45 2.24 -4.17
N GLY A 146 8.09 3.47 -4.52
CA GLY A 146 8.56 4.69 -3.87
C GLY A 146 7.45 5.33 -3.04
N PHE A 147 7.81 5.87 -1.89
CA PHE A 147 6.93 6.70 -1.07
C PHE A 147 7.61 8.04 -0.82
N ARG A 148 6.85 9.12 -1.01
CA ARG A 148 7.29 10.50 -0.78
C ARG A 148 6.34 11.11 0.25
N PRO A 149 6.71 11.13 1.54
CA PRO A 149 5.87 11.76 2.56
C PRO A 149 5.74 13.25 2.26
N ASP A 150 4.55 13.81 2.51
CA ASP A 150 4.39 15.26 2.50
C ASP A 150 4.89 15.82 3.84
N THR A 151 6.10 16.38 3.82
CA THR A 151 6.74 16.94 5.03
C THR A 151 6.24 18.33 5.41
N LEU A 152 5.42 18.98 4.57
CA LEU A 152 4.93 20.34 4.79
C LEU A 152 3.43 20.36 5.15
N GLY A 153 2.63 19.53 4.48
CA GLY A 153 1.18 19.43 4.67
C GLY A 153 0.69 18.08 5.20
N GLY A 154 1.58 17.09 5.35
CA GLY A 154 1.23 15.75 5.81
C GLY A 154 0.67 15.75 7.23
N ASN A 155 -0.45 15.05 7.42
CA ASN A 155 -1.13 14.92 8.71
C ASN A 155 -1.33 13.47 9.15
N LEU A 156 -0.97 12.48 8.32
CA LEU A 156 -1.01 11.05 8.63
C LEU A 156 0.40 10.45 8.71
N GLY A 157 0.61 9.58 9.70
CA GLY A 157 1.84 8.81 9.88
C GLY A 157 1.49 7.37 10.24
N LEU A 158 2.51 6.55 10.52
CA LEU A 158 2.30 5.16 10.91
C LEU A 158 1.51 5.07 12.22
N ASN A 159 0.51 4.19 12.23
CA ASN A 159 -0.37 4.03 13.38
C ASN A 159 0.43 3.63 14.62
N PRO A 160 0.25 4.34 15.76
CA PRO A 160 1.01 4.08 16.98
C PRO A 160 0.75 2.71 17.59
N THR A 161 -0.28 1.98 17.19
CA THR A 161 -0.42 0.55 17.56
C THR A 161 0.78 -0.30 17.13
N SER A 162 1.54 0.14 16.11
CA SER A 162 2.75 -0.53 15.65
C SER A 162 4.05 -0.01 16.29
N THR A 163 4.08 1.26 16.72
CA THR A 163 5.30 1.93 17.25
C THR A 163 5.28 2.12 18.77
N ASP A 164 4.10 2.30 19.38
CA ASP A 164 3.85 2.41 20.82
C ASP A 164 2.51 1.72 21.19
N ALA A 165 2.46 0.41 20.99
CA ALA A 165 1.29 -0.41 21.32
C ALA A 165 0.89 -0.29 22.81
N SER A 166 1.88 -0.15 23.70
CA SER A 166 1.67 0.00 25.14
C SER A 166 0.92 1.28 25.48
N GLY A 167 1.36 2.43 24.93
CA GLY A 167 0.71 3.71 25.17
C GLY A 167 -0.72 3.73 24.66
N VAL A 168 -0.95 3.21 23.45
CA VAL A 168 -2.31 3.09 22.88
C VAL A 168 -3.20 2.21 23.77
N SER A 169 -2.69 1.05 24.22
CA SER A 169 -3.46 0.16 25.09
C SER A 169 -3.77 0.80 26.45
N LEU A 170 -2.82 1.53 27.06
CA LEU A 170 -3.04 2.22 28.33
C LEU A 170 -4.08 3.32 28.22
N PHE A 171 -4.01 4.13 27.16
CA PHE A 171 -4.99 5.16 26.84
C PHE A 171 -6.40 4.55 26.69
N LEU A 172 -6.55 3.52 25.84
CA LEU A 172 -7.85 2.87 25.61
C LEU A 172 -8.42 2.25 26.88
N VAL A 173 -7.57 1.63 27.73
CA VAL A 173 -8.01 1.09 29.02
C VAL A 173 -8.51 2.19 29.96
N GLU A 174 -7.84 3.34 30.00
CA GLU A 174 -8.27 4.44 30.87
C GLU A 174 -9.58 5.08 30.38
N VAL A 175 -9.72 5.32 29.08
CA VAL A 175 -10.98 5.78 28.47
C VAL A 175 -12.09 4.77 28.74
N LYS A 176 -11.79 3.46 28.66
CA LYS A 176 -12.76 2.41 28.99
C LYS A 176 -13.19 2.46 30.46
N ASN A 177 -12.25 2.68 31.37
CA ASN A 177 -12.55 2.82 32.79
C ASN A 177 -13.43 4.06 33.06
N ALA A 178 -13.17 5.18 32.39
CA ALA A 178 -14.01 6.36 32.45
C ALA A 178 -15.44 6.11 31.95
N GLU A 179 -15.58 5.37 30.84
CA GLU A 179 -16.89 4.93 30.32
C GLU A 179 -17.65 4.05 31.31
N VAL A 180 -16.96 3.10 31.96
CA VAL A 180 -17.55 2.26 33.02
C VAL A 180 -17.97 3.10 34.23
N ALA A 181 -17.16 4.08 34.65
CA ALA A 181 -17.49 4.98 35.74
C ALA A 181 -18.71 5.87 35.42
N ALA A 182 -18.77 6.42 34.20
CA ALA A 182 -19.92 7.18 33.72
C ALA A 182 -21.20 6.33 33.70
N ARG A 183 -21.10 5.05 33.32
CA ARG A 183 -22.23 4.09 33.35
C ARG A 183 -22.73 3.87 34.77
N GLN A 184 -21.83 3.65 35.72
CA GLN A 184 -22.19 3.49 37.13
C GLN A 184 -22.85 4.77 37.68
N ASN A 185 -22.29 5.95 37.37
CA ASN A 185 -22.85 7.24 37.76
C ASN A 185 -24.29 7.43 37.23
N ALA A 186 -24.51 7.16 35.93
CA ALA A 186 -25.84 7.25 35.33
C ALA A 186 -26.83 6.29 35.99
N SER A 187 -26.41 5.05 36.30
CA SER A 187 -27.28 4.08 37.00
C SER A 187 -27.72 4.57 38.38
N GLN A 188 -26.81 5.20 39.14
CA GLN A 188 -27.09 5.73 40.46
C GLN A 188 -27.99 6.97 40.38
N ALA A 189 -27.63 7.94 39.54
CA ALA A 189 -28.39 9.19 39.38
C ALA A 189 -29.84 8.94 38.92
N CYS A 190 -30.05 7.98 38.01
CA CYS A 190 -31.36 7.64 37.49
C CYS A 190 -32.19 6.74 38.42
N SER A 191 -31.55 5.99 39.33
CA SER A 191 -32.28 5.16 40.30
C SER A 191 -33.07 5.99 41.32
N ALA A 192 -32.58 7.19 41.65
CA ALA A 192 -33.21 8.09 42.61
C ALA A 192 -34.44 8.81 42.04
N SER A 193 -34.38 9.25 40.77
CA SER A 193 -35.49 9.92 40.06
C SER A 193 -35.24 9.93 38.54
N PRO A 194 -35.94 9.11 37.75
CA PRO A 194 -35.65 8.91 36.32
C PRO A 194 -35.82 10.15 35.42
N SER A 195 -36.52 11.18 35.90
CA SER A 195 -36.87 12.38 35.12
C SER A 195 -36.14 13.65 35.59
N ASN A 196 -35.22 13.54 36.56
CA ASN A 196 -34.51 14.70 37.08
C ASN A 196 -33.38 15.13 36.12
N ALA A 197 -32.96 16.39 36.22
CA ALA A 197 -31.88 16.92 35.38
C ALA A 197 -30.55 16.17 35.56
N SER A 198 -30.31 15.61 36.75
CA SER A 198 -29.10 14.84 37.06
C SER A 198 -29.03 13.50 36.33
N CYS A 199 -30.17 12.82 36.13
CA CYS A 199 -30.25 11.59 35.36
C CYS A 199 -30.00 11.89 33.87
N THR A 200 -30.63 12.94 33.33
CA THR A 200 -30.42 13.36 31.94
C THR A 200 -28.96 13.74 31.67
N SER A 201 -28.32 14.51 32.56
CA SER A 201 -26.90 14.88 32.40
C SER A 201 -25.98 13.67 32.52
N ALA A 202 -26.22 12.76 33.46
CA ALA A 202 -25.42 11.56 33.62
C ALA A 202 -25.58 10.59 32.42
N GLN A 203 -26.78 10.48 31.85
CA GLN A 203 -27.01 9.72 30.61
C GLN A 203 -26.32 10.35 29.41
N ALA A 204 -26.32 11.67 29.28
CA ALA A 204 -25.61 12.38 28.21
C ALA A 204 -24.09 12.16 28.32
N LEU A 205 -23.53 12.23 29.53
CA LEU A 205 -22.11 11.94 29.77
C LEU A 205 -21.76 10.48 29.45
N LEU A 206 -22.59 9.52 29.85
CA LEU A 206 -22.43 8.11 29.47
C LEU A 206 -22.43 7.93 27.96
N ALA A 207 -23.39 8.54 27.25
CA ALA A 207 -23.47 8.46 25.80
C ALA A 207 -22.21 9.05 25.13
N ARG A 208 -21.73 10.21 25.62
CA ARG A 208 -20.48 10.83 25.16
C ARG A 208 -19.27 9.93 25.39
N ALA A 209 -19.09 9.40 26.61
CA ALA A 209 -17.97 8.53 26.95
C ALA A 209 -17.98 7.20 26.17
N THR A 210 -19.17 6.63 25.94
CA THR A 210 -19.33 5.41 25.13
C THR A 210 -18.96 5.69 23.67
N SER A 211 -19.54 6.74 23.08
CA SER A 211 -19.23 7.13 21.70
C SER A 211 -17.75 7.45 21.51
N PHE A 212 -17.13 8.12 22.47
CA PHE A 212 -15.70 8.44 22.43
C PHE A 212 -14.84 7.17 22.48
N PHE A 213 -15.11 6.25 23.41
CA PHE A 213 -14.38 4.98 23.49
C PHE A 213 -14.48 4.17 22.19
N ASP A 214 -15.71 3.94 21.71
CA ASP A 214 -15.95 3.12 20.52
C ASP A 214 -15.26 3.74 19.28
N SER A 215 -15.31 5.06 19.16
CA SER A 215 -14.67 5.78 18.05
C SER A 215 -13.14 5.77 18.17
N ALA A 216 -12.59 5.86 19.39
CA ALA A 216 -11.15 5.77 19.62
C ALA A 216 -10.61 4.39 19.26
N GLU A 217 -11.27 3.33 19.73
CA GLU A 217 -10.90 1.94 19.42
C GLU A 217 -10.99 1.66 17.92
N LYS A 218 -12.06 2.13 17.26
CA LYS A 218 -12.22 2.05 15.82
C LYS A 218 -11.15 2.83 15.07
N ALA A 219 -10.81 4.04 15.49
CA ALA A 219 -9.78 4.85 14.84
C ALA A 219 -8.40 4.17 14.89
N TYR A 220 -8.01 3.60 16.03
CA TYR A 220 -6.74 2.87 16.16
C TYR A 220 -6.71 1.53 15.41
N SER A 221 -7.85 0.91 15.15
CA SER A 221 -7.93 -0.38 14.46
C SER A 221 -8.27 -0.27 12.96
N ALA A 222 -8.73 0.89 12.49
CA ALA A 222 -9.25 1.06 11.14
C ALA A 222 -8.18 0.95 10.05
N SER A 223 -7.02 1.57 10.25
CA SER A 223 -6.01 1.80 9.20
C SER A 223 -4.59 1.63 9.74
N PRO A 224 -3.60 1.25 8.89
CA PRO A 224 -2.19 1.29 9.27
C PRO A 224 -1.66 2.71 9.51
N PHE A 225 -2.47 3.75 9.26
CA PHE A 225 -2.11 5.14 9.52
C PHE A 225 -2.96 5.77 10.61
N PHE A 226 -2.40 6.81 11.22
CA PHE A 226 -3.07 7.61 12.24
C PHE A 226 -2.57 9.05 12.20
N PRO A 227 -3.33 10.05 12.69
CA PRO A 227 -2.87 11.42 12.75
C PRO A 227 -1.51 11.60 13.42
N ILE A 228 -0.66 12.43 12.81
CA ILE A 228 0.67 12.77 13.32
C ILE A 228 0.55 13.75 14.49
N GLN A 229 1.38 13.57 15.51
CA GLN A 229 1.50 14.52 16.61
C GLN A 229 1.81 15.94 16.11
N GLY A 230 1.06 16.93 16.59
CA GLY A 230 1.22 18.33 16.20
C GLY A 230 0.48 18.72 14.90
N SER A 231 -0.17 17.77 14.23
CA SER A 231 -1.12 18.10 13.16
C SER A 231 -2.38 18.78 13.72
N GLY A 232 -3.14 19.47 12.85
CA GLY A 232 -4.44 20.04 13.22
C GLY A 232 -5.40 18.97 13.75
N ALA A 233 -5.40 17.78 13.15
CA ALA A 233 -6.19 16.64 13.60
C ALA A 233 -5.79 16.17 15.00
N ALA A 234 -4.49 16.07 15.29
CA ALA A 234 -4.02 15.72 16.63
C ALA A 234 -4.41 16.76 17.69
N THR A 235 -4.37 18.06 17.34
CA THR A 235 -4.84 19.14 18.21
C THR A 235 -6.32 18.99 18.53
N ILE A 236 -7.16 18.77 17.51
CA ILE A 236 -8.61 18.58 17.66
C ILE A 236 -8.92 17.36 18.54
N LEU A 237 -8.25 16.22 18.30
CA LEU A 237 -8.46 15.01 19.08
C LEU A 237 -7.97 15.14 20.53
N THR A 238 -6.87 15.88 20.75
CA THR A 238 -6.39 16.22 22.10
C THR A 238 -7.41 17.08 22.83
N GLN A 239 -7.99 18.08 22.15
CA GLN A 239 -9.05 18.92 22.70
C GLN A 239 -10.29 18.09 23.05
N ALA A 240 -10.73 17.20 22.16
CA ALA A 240 -11.88 16.32 22.43
C ALA A 240 -11.66 15.42 23.66
N THR A 241 -10.44 14.90 23.83
CA THR A 241 -10.05 14.13 25.02
C THR A 241 -10.11 14.99 26.28
N THR A 242 -9.61 16.23 26.20
CA THR A 242 -9.58 17.20 27.32
C THR A 242 -11.00 17.63 27.72
N GLU A 243 -11.90 17.81 26.75
CA GLU A 243 -13.30 18.16 27.02
C GLU A 243 -14.05 17.00 27.68
N LEU A 244 -13.80 15.76 27.26
CA LEU A 244 -14.36 14.59 27.93
C LEU A 244 -13.83 14.47 29.37
N ASP A 245 -12.53 14.69 29.58
CA ASP A 245 -11.92 14.72 30.91
C ASP A 245 -12.57 15.78 31.81
N ALA A 246 -12.75 16.99 31.30
CA ALA A 246 -13.42 18.08 32.03
C ALA A 246 -14.86 17.72 32.42
N ASP A 247 -15.63 17.09 31.53
CA ASP A 247 -16.99 16.64 31.84
C ASP A 247 -17.01 15.54 32.92
N LEU A 248 -16.06 14.60 32.88
CA LEU A 248 -15.92 13.55 33.90
C LEU A 248 -15.60 14.15 35.27
N LEU A 249 -14.64 15.07 35.33
CA LEU A 249 -14.25 15.77 36.56
C LEU A 249 -15.40 16.64 37.11
N ALA A 250 -16.15 17.32 36.23
CA ALA A 250 -17.32 18.10 36.63
C ALA A 250 -18.45 17.23 37.21
N ALA A 251 -18.54 15.96 36.79
CA ALA A 251 -19.45 14.97 37.36
C ALA A 251 -18.90 14.30 38.64
N GLY A 252 -17.71 14.69 39.12
CA GLY A 252 -17.06 14.11 40.30
C GLY A 252 -16.45 12.72 40.07
N LEU A 253 -16.22 12.34 38.81
CA LEU A 253 -15.59 11.08 38.43
C LEU A 253 -14.08 11.24 38.30
N ALA A 254 -13.36 10.11 38.22
CA ALA A 254 -11.95 10.12 37.87
C ALA A 254 -11.77 10.58 36.42
N GLY A 255 -10.81 11.45 36.19
CA GLY A 255 -10.42 11.94 34.87
C GLY A 255 -9.58 10.94 34.06
N ILE A 256 -9.22 11.35 32.84
CA ILE A 256 -8.33 10.66 31.91
C ILE A 256 -6.95 11.32 32.00
N SER A 257 -5.97 10.62 32.58
CA SER A 257 -4.62 11.13 32.84
C SER A 257 -3.59 10.75 31.78
N ILE A 258 -3.84 9.69 31.01
CA ILE A 258 -3.01 9.23 29.91
C ILE A 258 -3.45 9.98 28.64
N PRO A 259 -2.52 10.69 27.97
CA PRO A 259 -2.85 11.39 26.74
C PRO A 259 -3.09 10.40 25.59
N MET A 260 -3.88 10.83 24.61
CA MET A 260 -4.02 10.11 23.35
C MET A 260 -2.65 10.00 22.65
N VAL A 261 -2.34 8.80 22.16
CA VAL A 261 -1.08 8.53 21.46
C VAL A 261 -1.26 8.78 19.96
N PHE A 262 -0.34 9.54 19.37
CA PHE A 262 -0.36 9.92 17.95
C PHE A 262 0.79 9.28 17.17
N ALA A 263 0.68 9.29 15.85
CA ALA A 263 1.78 8.86 14.99
C ALA A 263 2.98 9.81 15.12
N SER A 264 4.19 9.26 15.06
CA SER A 264 5.42 10.04 14.86
C SER A 264 5.56 10.41 13.39
N GLN A 265 6.30 11.51 13.13
CA GLN A 265 6.78 11.84 11.78
C GLN A 265 7.76 10.79 11.25
#